data_AF-A0A4V1RU21-F1
#
_entry.id   AF-A0A4V1RU21-F1
#
_cell.length_a   1.000
_cell.length_b   1.000
_cell.length_c   1.000
_cell.angle_alpha   90.00
_cell.angle_beta   90.00
_cell.angle_gamma   90.00
#
_symmetry.space_group_name_H-M   'P 1'
#
loop_
_entity.id
_entity.type
_entity.pdbx_description
1 polymer ?
#
loop_
_entity_poly.entity_id
_entity_poly.type
_entity_poly.pdbx_seq_one_letter_code
_entity_poly.pdbx_strand_id
1 'polypeptide(L)'
;MIGGTGPGWSRTGRSLSRSGDARANPRDEVLCAQIVLDEGAVVVPDAAADRRFADLLMVREGCRFYAGTPLQNSLSGANLGALCIVVDAPRPAFDKTQREMLAGLAHLVTEELARRMSATAGTGRSVGGKAA
;
A
#
# COMPACT_ATOMS: atom_id res chain seq x y z
N MET A 1 -8.15 -42.49 13.31
CA MET A 1 -8.35 -41.39 14.26
C MET A 1 -7.16 -40.44 14.17
N ILE A 2 -7.33 -39.31 13.48
CA ILE A 2 -6.77 -37.99 13.78
C ILE A 2 -7.53 -37.01 12.89
N GLY A 3 -8.49 -36.29 13.48
CA GLY A 3 -9.25 -35.24 12.80
C GLY A 3 -8.40 -33.97 12.75
N GLY A 4 -8.01 -33.55 11.55
CA GLY A 4 -7.37 -32.27 11.31
C GLY A 4 -8.43 -31.19 11.12
N THR A 5 -8.70 -30.42 12.17
CA THR A 5 -9.40 -29.14 12.12
C THR A 5 -8.51 -28.10 11.43
N GLY A 6 -8.73 -27.86 10.13
CA GLY A 6 -8.19 -26.69 9.43
C GLY A 6 -9.18 -25.52 9.50
N PRO A 7 -8.73 -24.26 9.68
CA PRO A 7 -9.64 -23.13 9.82
C PRO A 7 -10.42 -22.86 8.53
N GLY A 8 -11.74 -22.70 8.67
CA GLY A 8 -12.73 -22.54 7.59
C GLY A 8 -12.73 -21.18 6.92
N TRP A 9 -11.63 -20.82 6.24
CA TRP A 9 -11.56 -19.61 5.42
C TRP A 9 -11.81 -19.86 3.92
N SER A 10 -12.19 -21.08 3.53
CA SER A 10 -12.41 -21.43 2.13
C SER A 10 -13.90 -21.33 1.74
N ARG A 11 -14.18 -20.36 0.84
CA ARG A 11 -14.89 -20.55 -0.46
C ARG A 11 -16.01 -19.56 -0.83
N THR A 12 -16.20 -18.44 -0.11
CA THR A 12 -17.22 -17.43 -0.50
C THR A 12 -16.77 -15.96 -0.39
N GLY A 13 -15.47 -15.70 -0.41
CA GLY A 13 -14.95 -14.36 -0.69
C GLY A 13 -14.70 -14.23 -2.20
N ARG A 14 -15.40 -13.32 -2.89
CA ARG A 14 -14.93 -12.83 -4.19
C ARG A 14 -13.50 -12.37 -3.97
N SER A 15 -12.54 -13.05 -4.61
CA SER A 15 -11.16 -12.62 -4.65
C SER A 15 -11.17 -11.20 -5.20
N LEU A 16 -10.95 -10.20 -4.35
CA LEU A 16 -10.31 -8.98 -4.79
C LEU A 16 -9.06 -9.45 -5.53
N SER A 17 -8.99 -9.07 -6.80
CA SER A 17 -8.07 -9.57 -7.79
C SER A 17 -6.67 -9.74 -7.21
N ARG A 18 -6.10 -10.93 -7.41
CA ARG A 18 -4.68 -11.28 -7.27
C ARG A 18 -3.80 -10.03 -7.35
N SER A 19 -3.24 -9.57 -6.23
CA SER A 19 -2.40 -8.35 -6.11
C SER A 19 -1.05 -8.42 -6.85
N GLY A 20 -0.99 -9.17 -7.95
CA GLY A 20 0.21 -9.39 -8.77
C GLY A 20 -0.06 -9.42 -10.28
N ASP A 21 -1.31 -9.29 -10.75
CA ASP A 21 -1.56 -9.06 -12.18
C ASP A 21 -1.69 -7.55 -12.40
N ALA A 22 -0.71 -6.98 -13.11
CA ALA A 22 -0.46 -5.56 -13.33
C ALA A 22 -1.57 -4.83 -14.11
N ARG A 23 -2.76 -4.69 -13.53
CA ARG A 23 -3.66 -3.60 -13.86
C ARG A 23 -3.48 -2.54 -12.79
N ALA A 24 -2.70 -1.51 -13.11
CA ALA A 24 -2.67 -0.31 -12.30
C ALA A 24 -4.10 0.22 -12.19
N ASN A 25 -4.60 0.39 -10.97
CA ASN A 25 -5.79 1.18 -10.77
C ASN A 25 -5.47 2.64 -11.17
N PRO A 26 -6.43 3.36 -11.78
CA PRO A 26 -6.31 4.80 -11.94
C PRO A 26 -5.97 5.43 -10.58
N ARG A 27 -5.00 6.34 -10.58
CA ARG A 27 -4.46 6.92 -9.34
C ARG A 27 -5.55 7.60 -8.52
N ASP A 28 -6.48 8.27 -9.19
CA ASP A 28 -7.65 8.92 -8.64
C ASP A 28 -8.71 7.96 -8.08
N GLU A 29 -8.60 6.65 -8.33
CA GLU A 29 -9.56 5.64 -7.88
C GLU A 29 -9.11 4.83 -6.65
N VAL A 30 -7.95 5.16 -6.06
CA VAL A 30 -7.36 4.45 -4.91
C VAL A 30 -6.95 5.37 -3.75
N LEU A 31 -7.13 4.91 -2.51
CA LEU A 31 -6.78 5.70 -1.31
C LEU A 31 -5.28 6.01 -1.21
N CYS A 32 -4.42 5.17 -1.80
CA CYS A 32 -2.96 5.37 -1.79
C CYS A 32 -2.53 6.68 -2.45
N ALA A 33 -3.31 7.21 -3.39
CA ALA A 33 -2.98 8.49 -4.02
C ALA A 33 -3.13 9.67 -3.08
N GLN A 34 -4.02 9.57 -2.08
CA GLN A 34 -4.26 10.62 -1.11
C GLN A 34 -3.14 10.67 -0.07
N ILE A 35 -2.57 9.51 0.29
CA ILE A 35 -1.42 9.42 1.22
C ILE A 35 -0.19 10.17 0.70
N VAL A 36 0.02 10.20 -0.62
CA VAL A 36 1.20 10.84 -1.20
C VAL A 36 1.26 12.35 -0.87
N LEU A 37 0.13 12.94 -0.49
CA LEU A 37 -0.02 14.36 -0.14
C LEU A 37 0.16 14.64 1.35
N ASP A 38 0.12 13.64 2.23
CA ASP A 38 0.20 13.78 3.68
C ASP A 38 1.57 13.33 4.22
N GLU A 39 2.12 14.05 5.20
CA GLU A 39 3.44 13.75 5.82
C GLU A 39 3.40 12.64 6.90
N GLY A 40 2.27 11.94 7.04
CA GLY A 40 2.07 10.96 8.11
C GLY A 40 1.15 9.80 7.76
N ALA A 41 1.06 8.84 8.69
CA ALA A 41 0.18 7.70 8.52
C ALA A 41 -1.30 8.12 8.47
N VAL A 42 -1.96 7.86 7.34
CA VAL A 42 -3.39 8.07 7.15
C VAL A 42 -4.13 6.81 7.59
N VAL A 43 -5.10 6.96 8.49
CA VAL A 43 -5.91 5.85 8.99
C VAL A 43 -7.39 6.19 8.82
N VAL A 44 -8.09 5.32 8.11
CA VAL A 44 -9.51 5.43 7.78
C VAL A 44 -10.22 4.20 8.37
N PRO A 45 -10.86 4.35 9.54
CA PRO A 45 -11.55 3.26 10.24
C PRO A 45 -12.65 2.57 9.41
N ASP A 46 -13.40 3.38 8.66
CA ASP A 46 -14.42 2.95 7.71
C ASP A 46 -14.50 3.92 6.51
N ALA A 47 -13.94 3.51 5.38
CA ALA A 47 -13.86 4.29 4.15
C ALA A 47 -15.22 4.50 3.48
N ALA A 48 -16.22 3.63 3.75
CA ALA A 48 -17.58 3.84 3.26
C ALA A 48 -18.32 4.90 4.08
N ALA A 49 -17.91 5.13 5.33
CA ALA A 49 -18.47 6.17 6.20
C ALA A 49 -17.79 7.54 6.02
N ASP A 50 -16.59 7.57 5.42
CA ASP A 50 -15.87 8.81 5.15
C ASP A 50 -16.22 9.34 3.76
N ARG A 51 -16.92 10.48 3.71
CA ARG A 51 -17.37 11.11 2.46
C ARG A 51 -16.22 11.41 1.47
N ARG A 52 -14.98 11.54 1.94
CA ARG A 52 -13.81 11.77 1.06
C ARG A 52 -13.43 10.53 0.25
N PHE A 53 -13.82 9.34 0.73
CA PHE A 53 -13.38 8.06 0.17
C PHE A 53 -14.53 7.19 -0.32
N ALA A 54 -15.76 7.44 0.14
CA ALA A 54 -16.93 6.61 -0.16
C ALA A 54 -17.19 6.38 -1.66
N ASP A 55 -16.87 7.37 -2.51
CA ASP A 55 -17.08 7.29 -3.96
C ASP A 55 -15.93 6.63 -4.72
N LEU A 56 -14.80 6.34 -4.06
CA LEU A 56 -13.65 5.69 -4.70
C LEU A 56 -13.99 4.26 -5.11
N LEU A 57 -13.55 3.85 -6.30
CA LEU A 57 -13.79 2.50 -6.82
C LEU A 57 -13.33 1.43 -5.81
N MET A 58 -12.16 1.63 -5.18
CA MET A 58 -11.63 0.72 -4.17
C MET A 58 -12.61 0.47 -3.00
N VAL A 59 -13.36 1.49 -2.58
CA VAL A 59 -14.37 1.37 -1.50
C VAL A 59 -15.63 0.68 -2.01
N ARG A 60 -16.07 1.01 -3.24
CA ARG A 60 -17.21 0.36 -3.89
C ARG A 60 -16.98 -1.14 -4.15
N GLU A 61 -15.73 -1.54 -4.38
CA GLU A 61 -15.30 -2.93 -4.54
C GLU A 61 -15.08 -3.65 -3.19
N GLY A 62 -15.29 -2.97 -2.06
CA GLY A 62 -15.37 -3.60 -0.75
C GLY A 62 -14.28 -3.21 0.25
N CYS A 63 -13.37 -2.28 -0.06
CA CYS A 63 -12.46 -1.75 0.95
C CYS A 63 -13.23 -0.99 2.02
N ARG A 64 -13.09 -1.39 3.28
CA ARG A 64 -13.72 -0.72 4.43
C ARG A 64 -12.70 -0.10 5.35
N PHE A 65 -11.62 -0.79 5.70
CA PHE A 65 -10.57 -0.19 6.51
C PHE A 65 -9.31 0.03 5.70
N TYR A 66 -8.68 1.18 5.92
CA TYR A 66 -7.43 1.55 5.28
C TYR A 66 -6.48 2.20 6.29
N ALA A 67 -5.24 1.74 6.31
CA ALA A 67 -4.16 2.44 6.98
C ALA A 67 -2.95 2.44 6.07
N GLY A 68 -2.33 3.60 5.84
CA GLY A 68 -1.11 3.64 5.07
C GLY A 68 -0.21 4.78 5.48
N THR A 69 1.03 4.72 5.01
CA THR A 69 2.07 5.72 5.25
C THR A 69 2.90 5.88 3.98
N PRO A 70 3.43 7.08 3.69
CA PRO A 70 4.22 7.29 2.48
C PRO A 70 5.55 6.54 2.56
N LEU A 71 6.03 6.07 1.40
CA LEU A 71 7.37 5.53 1.20
C LEU A 71 8.26 6.66 0.68
N GLN A 72 8.96 7.35 1.56
CA GLN A 72 9.82 8.48 1.19
C GLN A 72 11.29 8.04 1.12
N ASN A 73 11.98 8.45 0.06
CA ASN A 73 13.43 8.30 0.00
C ASN A 73 14.07 9.19 1.07
N SER A 74 14.84 8.61 1.98
CA SER A 74 15.47 9.32 3.10
C SER A 74 16.54 10.33 2.67
N LEU A 75 17.14 10.16 1.48
CA LEU A 75 18.18 11.06 0.95
C LEU A 75 17.60 12.19 0.11
N SER A 76 16.65 11.88 -0.79
CA SER A 76 16.10 12.87 -1.72
C SER A 76 14.78 13.49 -1.28
N GLY A 77 14.12 12.92 -0.26
CA GLY A 77 12.76 13.30 0.14
C GLY A 77 11.68 12.91 -0.89
N ALA A 78 12.06 12.26 -1.98
CA ALA A 78 11.13 11.90 -3.04
C ALA A 78 10.12 10.84 -2.56
N ASN A 79 8.84 11.04 -2.87
CA ASN A 79 7.80 10.05 -2.58
C ASN A 79 7.83 8.93 -3.63
N LEU A 80 8.12 7.71 -3.18
CA LEU A 80 8.21 6.50 -4.00
C LEU A 80 6.86 5.75 -4.09
N GLY A 81 5.91 6.06 -3.20
CA GLY A 81 4.62 5.37 -3.11
C GLY A 81 4.07 5.35 -1.68
N ALA A 82 3.28 4.32 -1.34
CA ALA A 82 2.74 4.13 0.00
C ALA A 82 2.80 2.66 0.40
N LEU A 83 3.07 2.41 1.69
CA LEU A 83 2.82 1.12 2.32
C LEU A 83 1.45 1.17 2.97
N CYS A 84 0.57 0.23 2.64
CA CYS A 84 -0.80 0.24 3.14
C CYS A 84 -1.33 -1.14 3.54
N ILE A 85 -2.26 -1.10 4.49
CA ILE A 85 -3.10 -2.19 4.95
C ILE A 85 -4.51 -1.90 4.44
N VAL A 86 -5.09 -2.87 3.73
CA VAL A 86 -6.44 -2.80 3.16
C VAL A 86 -7.25 -3.96 3.71
N VAL A 87 -8.41 -3.68 4.29
CA VAL A 87 -9.30 -4.70 4.87
C VAL A 87 -10.74 -4.44 4.44
N ASP A 88 -11.49 -5.51 4.19
CA ASP A 88 -12.88 -5.52 3.70
C ASP A 88 -13.94 -5.35 4.81
N ALA A 89 -13.50 -5.11 6.04
CA ALA A 89 -14.34 -4.87 7.19
C ALA A 89 -13.82 -3.67 7.99
N PRO A 90 -14.71 -2.85 8.60
CA PRO A 90 -14.29 -1.76 9.48
C PRO A 90 -13.39 -2.25 10.62
N ARG A 91 -12.47 -1.39 11.05
CA ARG A 91 -11.59 -1.64 12.20
C ARG A 91 -11.44 -0.37 13.03
N PRO A 92 -11.12 -0.50 14.34
CA PRO A 92 -10.76 0.65 15.15
C PRO A 92 -9.61 1.46 14.52
N ALA A 93 -9.61 2.77 14.75
CA ALA A 93 -8.49 3.60 14.39
C ALA A 93 -7.21 3.07 15.07
N PHE A 94 -6.09 3.14 14.36
CA PHE A 94 -4.81 2.79 14.94
C PHE A 94 -4.43 3.74 16.06
N ASP A 95 -3.97 3.17 17.16
CA ASP A 95 -3.32 3.91 18.23
C ASP A 95 -1.94 4.46 17.78
N LYS A 96 -1.30 5.22 18.65
CA LYS A 96 0.00 5.84 18.35
C LYS A 96 1.07 4.77 18.02
N THR A 97 1.13 3.70 18.80
CA THR A 97 2.12 2.63 18.63
C THR A 97 1.93 1.91 17.29
N GLN A 98 0.69 1.62 16.89
CA GLN A 98 0.38 1.01 15.61
C GLN A 98 0.76 1.89 14.42
N ARG A 99 0.58 3.21 14.53
CA ARG A 99 1.04 4.17 13.51
C ARG A 99 2.56 4.22 13.42
N GLU A 100 3.25 4.24 14.55
CA GLU A 100 4.71 4.20 14.62
C GLU A 100 5.28 2.91 14.04
N MET A 101 4.66 1.76 14.32
CA MET A 101 5.03 0.49 13.71
C MET A 101 4.87 0.52 12.18
N LEU A 102 3.75 1.04 11.68
CA LEU A 102 3.52 1.15 10.24
C LEU A 102 4.55 2.07 9.56
N ALA A 103 4.89 3.20 10.18
CA ALA A 103 5.94 4.10 9.73
C ALA A 103 7.33 3.43 9.75
N GLY A 104 7.64 2.66 10.80
CA GLY A 104 8.87 1.88 10.90
C GLY A 104 8.99 0.82 9.80
N LEU A 105 7.90 0.12 9.48
CA LEU A 105 7.87 -0.83 8.36
C LEU A 105 8.13 -0.13 7.02
N ALA A 106 7.53 1.04 6.80
CA ALA A 106 7.79 1.83 5.61
C ALA A 106 9.26 2.27 5.51
N HIS A 107 9.87 2.66 6.64
CA HIS A 107 11.27 3.01 6.69
C HIS A 107 12.17 1.84 6.25
N LEU A 108 11.95 0.63 6.81
CA LEU A 108 12.68 -0.58 6.42
C LEU A 108 12.53 -0.91 4.93
N VAL A 109 11.32 -0.73 4.38
CA VAL A 109 11.07 -0.91 2.94
C VAL A 109 11.88 0.10 2.12
N THR A 110 11.88 1.38 2.50
CA THR A 110 12.62 2.43 1.78
C THR A 110 14.13 2.24 1.84
N GLU A 111 14.68 1.78 2.98
CA GLU A 111 16.10 1.45 3.10
C GLU A 111 16.49 0.30 2.18
N GLU A 112 15.67 -0.75 2.11
CA GLU A 112 15.94 -1.90 1.24
C GLU A 112 15.82 -1.53 -0.24
N LEU A 113 14.85 -0.67 -0.61
CA LEU A 113 14.76 -0.11 -1.96
C LEU A 113 16.02 0.68 -2.32
N ALA A 114 16.48 1.57 -1.43
CA ALA A 114 17.68 2.36 -1.64
C ALA A 114 18.94 1.48 -1.78
N ARG A 115 19.06 0.42 -0.96
CA ARG A 115 20.14 -0.57 -1.03
C ARG A 115 20.18 -1.25 -2.39
N ARG A 116 19.03 -1.70 -2.90
CA ARG A 116 18.93 -2.36 -4.21
C ARG A 116 19.23 -1.41 -5.37
N MET A 117 18.73 -0.18 -5.31
CA MET A 117 18.99 0.83 -6.34
C MET A 117 20.49 1.18 -6.42
N SER A 118 21.18 1.27 -5.28
CA SER A 118 22.62 1.51 -5.23
C SER A 118 23.44 0.33 -5.77
N ALA A 119 22.99 -0.91 -5.52
CA ALA A 119 23.62 -2.11 -6.07
C ALA A 119 23.43 -2.21 -7.61
N THR A 120 22.29 -1.78 -8.14
CA THR A 120 22.05 -1.71 -9.60
C THR A 120 22.81 -0.55 -10.26
N ALA A 121 22.99 0.59 -9.57
CA ALA A 121 23.77 1.72 -10.11
C ALA A 121 25.26 1.38 -10.35
N GLY A 122 25.79 0.34 -9.70
CA GLY A 122 27.13 -0.21 -9.94
C GLY A 122 27.25 -1.15 -11.15
N THR A 123 26.14 -1.49 -11.82
CA THR A 123 26.11 -2.35 -13.02
C THR A 123 25.46 -1.60 -14.18
N GLY A 124 26.26 -0.89 -14.96
CA GLY A 124 25.80 0.15 -15.87
C GLY A 124 24.89 -0.28 -17.03
N ARG A 125 24.25 0.72 -17.64
CA ARG A 125 24.17 0.88 -19.10
C ARG A 125 24.02 2.36 -19.46
N SER A 126 25.01 2.85 -20.20
CA SER A 126 24.87 3.93 -21.16
C SER A 126 23.64 3.67 -22.04
N VAL A 127 22.64 4.56 -21.98
CA VAL A 127 21.66 4.71 -23.05
C VAL A 127 22.30 5.64 -24.08
N GLY A 128 22.95 5.02 -25.05
CA GLY A 128 23.40 5.69 -26.26
C GLY A 128 22.18 6.24 -27.01
N GLY A 129 22.30 7.49 -27.45
CA GLY A 129 21.30 8.13 -28.28
C GLY A 129 21.18 7.47 -29.65
N LYS A 130 20.02 7.65 -30.26
CA LYS A 130 19.94 7.81 -31.71
C LYS A 130 18.76 8.72 -32.04
N ALA A 131 19.11 9.92 -32.51
CA ALA A 131 18.23 10.78 -33.27
C ALA A 131 17.81 10.07 -34.56
N ALA A 132 16.54 10.22 -34.92
CA ALA A 132 16.03 10.17 -36.28
C ALA A 132 14.84 11.13 -36.38
#